data_AF-A0A0V8CZJ2-F1
#
_entry.id   AF-A0A0V8CZJ2-F1
#
_cell.length_a   1.000
_cell.length_b   1.000
_cell.length_c   1.000
_cell.angle_alpha   90.00
_cell.angle_beta   90.00
_cell.angle_gamma   90.00
#
_symmetry.space_group_name_H-M   'P 1'
#
loop_
_entity.id
_entity.type
_entity.pdbx_description
1 polymer ?
#
loop_
_entity_poly.entity_id
_entity_poly.type
_entity_poly.pdbx_seq_one_letter_code
_entity_poly.pdbx_strand_id
1 'polypeptide(L)'
;MGQQETAKQIWDYLTSRGWTKQSVAALLGNMQSESSIIADRWESDIVGNMSGGYGLVQWTPATKYIDWAKSNGLVYQDVISQCKRLEWEVANSQQFYNPNMTFAAFTRSTQSPEELANIFIKYYERPLNPNQPARGIQARYWYDLFQNSTGGSGVSSWTWPFTKPYTGVIYLDGQQFGNTSVKRGRGYFHDGFDFDSSVYGPDILAVSGGEVIYTGVMGEGLGSVIVLSIPPYQVMYQEFSQSMSDIFVSVGQKVTKGQRIGQLNGGTHLHLGITQKNWRTALSSWDVDDGSWLNPIDVIQKEMNNSQEEKGEIEMILYKVTDSKSKMNGSIWLFNGEQLTRLDGTSAAKLGQSLKNVDINQAEMSSFKNIGIRTVGDFQY
;
A
#
# COMPACT_ATOMS: atom_id res chain seq x y z
N MET A 1 -6.33 14.04 -5.55
CA MET A 1 -5.94 12.81 -4.84
C MET A 1 -7.12 11.88 -4.87
N GLY A 2 -6.91 10.62 -5.24
CA GLY A 2 -7.95 9.60 -5.22
C GLY A 2 -8.37 9.25 -3.78
N GLN A 3 -9.54 8.60 -3.63
CA GLN A 3 -10.05 8.17 -2.33
C GLN A 3 -9.06 7.26 -1.59
N GLN A 4 -8.52 6.24 -2.28
CA GLN A 4 -7.55 5.31 -1.71
C GLN A 4 -6.22 5.98 -1.33
N GLU A 5 -5.73 6.93 -2.14
CA GLU A 5 -4.51 7.69 -1.82
C GLU A 5 -4.68 8.50 -0.54
N THR A 6 -5.84 9.16 -0.39
CA THR A 6 -6.17 9.92 0.82
C THR A 6 -6.33 9.01 2.03
N ALA A 7 -7.01 7.88 1.86
CA ALA A 7 -7.16 6.85 2.89
C ALA A 7 -5.81 6.29 3.35
N LYS A 8 -4.88 6.06 2.42
CA LYS A 8 -3.52 5.60 2.73
C LYS A 8 -2.72 6.66 3.48
N GLN A 9 -2.86 7.95 3.11
CA GLN A 9 -2.20 9.04 3.83
C GLN A 9 -2.69 9.13 5.29
N ILE A 10 -4.00 8.98 5.52
CA ILE A 10 -4.60 8.92 6.86
C ILE A 10 -4.11 7.68 7.62
N TRP A 11 -4.10 6.53 6.94
CA TRP A 11 -3.63 5.25 7.50
C TRP A 11 -2.21 5.35 8.02
N ASP A 12 -1.29 5.77 7.15
CA ASP A 12 0.13 5.87 7.46
C ASP A 12 0.38 6.86 8.59
N TYR A 13 -0.28 8.02 8.52
CA TYR A 13 -0.16 9.02 9.57
C TYR A 13 -0.63 8.45 10.91
N LEU A 14 -1.89 8.02 11.05
CA LEU A 14 -2.44 7.63 12.35
C LEU A 14 -1.80 6.36 12.93
N THR A 15 -1.46 5.39 12.10
CA THR A 15 -0.72 4.19 12.55
C THR A 15 0.69 4.54 13.04
N SER A 16 1.39 5.47 12.38
CA SER A 16 2.68 5.98 12.88
C SER A 16 2.57 6.74 14.21
N ARG A 17 1.37 7.23 14.55
CA ARG A 17 1.04 7.88 15.83
C ARG A 17 0.56 6.90 16.90
N GLY A 18 0.65 5.59 16.63
CA GLY A 18 0.32 4.53 17.59
C GLY A 18 -1.16 4.16 17.64
N TRP A 19 -1.99 4.62 16.70
CA TRP A 19 -3.33 4.07 16.55
C TRP A 19 -3.24 2.64 16.01
N THR A 20 -4.10 1.75 16.51
CA THR A 20 -4.18 0.38 15.97
C THR A 20 -4.77 0.41 14.56
N LYS A 21 -4.34 -0.55 13.72
CA LYS A 21 -4.84 -0.74 12.35
C LYS A 21 -6.37 -0.86 12.30
N GLN A 22 -6.96 -1.56 13.28
CA GLN A 22 -8.41 -1.73 13.42
C GLN A 22 -9.12 -0.39 13.65
N SER A 23 -8.57 0.47 14.51
CA SER A 23 -9.16 1.78 14.83
C SER A 23 -9.08 2.73 13.65
N VAL A 24 -7.96 2.71 12.91
CA VAL A 24 -7.80 3.54 11.72
C VAL A 24 -8.71 3.06 10.59
N ALA A 25 -8.85 1.74 10.40
CA ALA A 25 -9.82 1.18 9.48
C ALA A 25 -11.26 1.60 9.80
N ALA A 26 -11.66 1.54 11.08
CA ALA A 26 -12.96 1.98 11.54
C ALA A 26 -13.24 3.46 11.27
N LEU A 27 -12.23 4.31 11.46
CA LEU A 27 -12.28 5.72 11.12
C LEU A 27 -12.46 5.92 9.61
N LEU A 28 -11.68 5.23 8.77
CA LEU A 28 -11.80 5.30 7.31
C LEU A 28 -13.17 4.86 6.81
N GLY A 29 -13.75 3.80 7.40
CA GLY A 29 -15.10 3.37 7.08
C GLY A 29 -16.16 4.46 7.36
N ASN A 30 -15.99 5.22 8.45
CA ASN A 30 -16.86 6.36 8.72
C ASN A 30 -16.61 7.52 7.75
N MET A 31 -15.34 7.91 7.54
CA MET A 31 -14.97 8.99 6.61
C MET A 31 -15.44 8.72 5.18
N GLN A 32 -15.46 7.46 4.73
CA GLN A 32 -15.97 7.09 3.42
C GLN A 32 -17.46 7.43 3.26
N SER A 33 -18.26 7.16 4.30
CA SER A 33 -19.68 7.50 4.29
C SER A 33 -19.94 8.99 4.53
N GLU A 34 -19.11 9.68 5.31
CA GLU A 34 -19.25 11.13 5.57
C GLU A 34 -18.86 11.98 4.36
N SER A 35 -17.71 11.69 3.75
CA SER A 35 -17.07 12.60 2.80
C SER A 35 -16.56 11.91 1.53
N SER A 36 -16.71 10.59 1.42
CA SER A 36 -15.97 9.78 0.45
C SER A 36 -14.45 9.89 0.64
N ILE A 37 -14.00 10.15 1.88
CA ILE A 37 -12.60 10.38 2.25
C ILE A 37 -12.00 11.57 1.47
N ILE A 38 -12.79 12.63 1.31
CA ILE A 38 -12.37 13.87 0.65
C ILE A 38 -12.18 14.95 1.72
N ALA A 39 -10.93 15.38 1.91
CA ALA A 39 -10.59 16.36 2.94
C ALA A 39 -11.24 17.74 2.70
N ASP A 40 -11.46 18.15 1.45
CA ASP A 40 -12.12 19.44 1.14
C ASP A 40 -13.61 19.29 0.78
N ARG A 41 -14.32 18.36 1.45
CA ARG A 41 -15.76 18.15 1.22
C ARG A 41 -16.61 19.10 2.05
N TRP A 42 -17.43 19.90 1.40
CA TRP A 42 -18.51 20.67 2.02
C TRP A 42 -19.81 19.87 2.00
N GLU A 43 -20.57 19.90 3.09
CA GLU A 43 -21.89 19.28 3.14
C GLU A 43 -22.77 19.81 1.99
N SER A 44 -23.43 18.89 1.29
CA SER A 44 -24.27 19.19 0.11
C SER A 44 -23.55 19.96 -1.01
N ASP A 45 -22.22 19.95 -1.01
CA ASP A 45 -21.36 20.68 -1.96
C ASP A 45 -21.59 22.21 -1.95
N ILE A 46 -22.11 22.75 -0.84
CA ILE A 46 -22.31 24.18 -0.63
C ILE A 46 -21.03 24.79 -0.05
N VAL A 47 -20.10 25.11 -0.94
CA VAL A 47 -18.78 25.68 -0.58
C VAL A 47 -18.94 26.96 0.23
N GLY A 48 -18.29 27.02 1.40
CA GLY A 48 -18.29 28.19 2.28
C GLY A 48 -19.44 28.22 3.29
N ASN A 49 -20.34 27.23 3.31
CA ASN A 49 -21.38 27.12 4.34
C ASN A 49 -20.79 26.74 5.71
N MET A 50 -20.38 27.74 6.48
CA MET A 50 -19.76 27.57 7.80
C MET A 50 -20.67 26.93 8.86
N SER A 51 -21.97 26.87 8.62
CA SER A 51 -22.95 26.25 9.51
C SER A 51 -23.14 24.75 9.25
N GLY A 52 -22.76 24.25 8.07
CA GLY A 52 -22.85 22.84 7.69
C GLY A 52 -21.62 22.03 8.07
N GLY A 53 -21.57 20.78 7.61
CA GLY A 53 -20.44 19.87 7.76
C GLY A 53 -19.27 20.19 6.83
N TYR A 54 -18.05 19.94 7.32
CA TYR A 54 -16.83 20.07 6.52
C TYR A 54 -15.81 18.96 6.78
N GLY A 55 -15.15 18.52 5.71
CA GLY A 55 -13.98 17.66 5.74
C GLY A 55 -14.25 16.19 5.96
N LEU A 56 -13.20 15.44 6.32
CA LEU A 56 -13.15 13.98 6.34
C LEU A 56 -14.28 13.35 7.17
N VAL A 57 -14.59 13.93 8.33
CA VAL A 57 -15.61 13.47 9.29
C VAL A 57 -16.77 14.48 9.41
N GLN A 58 -16.92 15.37 8.43
CA GLN A 58 -18.00 16.37 8.39
C GLN A 58 -18.18 17.14 9.72
N TRP A 59 -17.12 17.75 10.25
CA TRP A 59 -17.21 18.57 11.47
C TRP A 59 -18.32 19.59 11.34
N THR A 60 -19.31 19.51 12.23
CA THR A 60 -20.53 20.31 12.14
C THR A 60 -20.77 21.11 13.44
N PRO A 61 -20.89 22.45 13.38
CA PRO A 61 -20.64 23.30 12.20
C PRO A 61 -19.15 23.33 11.81
N ALA A 62 -18.87 23.62 10.53
CA ALA A 62 -17.52 23.63 9.95
C ALA A 62 -16.52 24.52 10.72
N THR A 63 -17.00 25.59 11.35
CA THR A 63 -16.20 26.50 12.20
C THR A 63 -15.46 25.77 13.31
N LYS A 64 -16.03 24.69 13.87
CA LYS A 64 -15.38 23.89 14.93
C LYS A 64 -13.98 23.40 14.53
N TYR A 65 -13.82 23.05 13.26
CA TYR A 65 -12.54 22.61 12.71
C TYR A 65 -11.79 23.74 12.02
N ILE A 66 -12.44 24.50 11.13
CA ILE A 66 -11.76 25.50 10.30
C ILE A 66 -11.10 26.59 11.16
N ASP A 67 -11.78 27.07 12.21
CA ASP A 67 -11.22 28.09 13.10
C ASP A 67 -10.08 27.52 13.96
N TRP A 68 -10.20 26.26 14.38
CA TRP A 68 -9.12 25.55 15.07
C TRP A 68 -7.89 25.37 14.18
N ALA A 69 -8.07 24.97 12.92
CA ALA A 69 -6.96 24.79 11.98
C ALA A 69 -6.24 26.12 11.73
N LYS A 70 -7.00 27.19 11.45
CA LYS A 70 -6.46 28.54 11.23
C LYS A 70 -5.71 29.08 12.44
N SER A 71 -6.28 28.93 13.65
CA SER A 71 -5.62 29.39 14.89
C SER A 71 -4.33 28.62 15.22
N ASN A 72 -4.19 27.39 14.71
CA ASN A 72 -2.97 26.58 14.84
C ASN A 72 -2.00 26.73 13.63
N GLY A 73 -2.26 27.66 12.71
CA GLY A 73 -1.40 27.89 11.53
C GLY A 73 -1.43 26.75 10.52
N LEU A 74 -2.50 25.96 10.50
CA LEU A 74 -2.67 24.80 9.61
C LEU A 74 -3.56 25.13 8.41
N VAL A 75 -3.29 24.47 7.29
CA VAL A 75 -4.14 24.53 6.08
C VAL A 75 -5.35 23.63 6.31
N TYR A 76 -6.55 24.19 6.39
CA TYR A 76 -7.72 23.41 6.82
C TYR A 76 -8.12 22.33 5.80
N GLN A 77 -7.83 22.51 4.51
CA GLN A 77 -8.08 21.53 3.45
C GLN A 77 -7.11 20.34 3.48
N ASP A 78 -5.99 20.44 4.19
CA ASP A 78 -4.96 19.41 4.22
C ASP A 78 -5.39 18.20 5.06
N VAL A 79 -5.14 17.01 4.52
CA VAL A 79 -5.51 15.72 5.12
C VAL A 79 -4.84 15.56 6.49
N ILE A 80 -3.54 15.88 6.59
CA ILE A 80 -2.78 15.72 7.82
C ILE A 80 -3.24 16.72 8.89
N SER A 81 -3.65 17.92 8.49
CA SER A 81 -4.23 18.92 9.40
C SER A 81 -5.54 18.43 10.03
N GLN A 82 -6.35 17.68 9.29
CA GLN A 82 -7.55 17.01 9.78
C GLN A 82 -7.24 15.82 10.69
N CYS A 83 -6.20 15.04 10.39
CA CYS A 83 -5.72 14.00 11.31
C CYS A 83 -5.19 14.59 12.64
N LYS A 84 -4.48 15.72 12.58
CA LYS A 84 -4.04 16.46 13.78
C LYS A 84 -5.22 16.94 14.62
N ARG A 85 -6.33 17.33 13.98
CA ARG A 85 -7.56 17.67 14.71
C ARG A 85 -8.09 16.48 15.51
N LEU A 86 -8.15 15.29 14.91
CA LEU A 86 -8.58 14.08 15.61
C LEU A 86 -7.65 13.74 16.79
N GLU A 87 -6.33 13.85 16.62
CA GLU A 87 -5.38 13.67 17.73
C GLU A 87 -5.59 14.70 18.84
N TRP A 88 -5.87 15.96 18.49
CA TRP A 88 -6.20 16.99 19.47
C TRP A 88 -7.49 16.66 20.22
N GLU A 89 -8.52 16.16 19.53
CA GLU A 89 -9.77 15.74 20.18
C GLU A 89 -9.57 14.55 21.11
N VAL A 90 -8.73 13.58 20.72
CA VAL A 90 -8.29 12.48 21.61
C VAL A 90 -7.60 13.02 22.85
N ALA A 91 -6.64 13.93 22.69
CA ALA A 91 -5.86 14.50 23.81
C ALA A 91 -6.69 15.39 24.75
N ASN A 92 -7.74 16.03 24.23
CA ASN A 92 -8.57 16.98 24.97
C ASN A 92 -9.95 16.42 25.34
N SER A 93 -10.18 15.12 25.15
CA SER A 93 -11.44 14.44 25.42
C SER A 93 -12.65 15.13 24.77
N GLN A 94 -12.48 15.58 23.53
CA GLN A 94 -13.51 16.27 22.76
C GLN A 94 -14.21 15.29 21.81
N GLN A 95 -15.42 15.66 21.41
CA GLN A 95 -16.23 15.05 20.33
C GLN A 95 -16.66 13.59 20.54
N PHE A 96 -15.99 12.75 21.33
CA PHE A 96 -16.30 11.33 21.53
C PHE A 96 -16.99 11.07 22.88
N TYR A 97 -18.27 10.68 22.88
CA TYR A 97 -19.09 10.49 24.08
C TYR A 97 -19.61 9.04 24.22
N ASN A 98 -18.73 8.10 24.56
CA ASN A 98 -19.10 6.71 24.88
C ASN A 98 -18.96 6.46 26.40
N PRO A 99 -19.97 5.87 27.06
CA PRO A 99 -19.93 5.65 28.51
C PRO A 99 -18.89 4.63 28.97
N ASN A 100 -18.46 3.72 28.09
CA ASN A 100 -17.61 2.57 28.43
C ASN A 100 -16.24 2.59 27.76
N MET A 101 -15.97 3.56 26.89
CA MET A 101 -14.71 3.68 26.15
C MET A 101 -14.35 5.15 25.97
N THR A 102 -13.15 5.55 26.35
CA THR A 102 -12.65 6.90 26.04
C THR A 102 -12.15 6.98 24.60
N PHE A 103 -12.02 8.18 24.02
CA PHE A 103 -11.45 8.29 22.67
C PHE A 103 -10.02 7.74 22.62
N ALA A 104 -9.21 8.02 23.64
CA ALA A 104 -7.85 7.46 23.74
C ALA A 104 -7.82 5.93 23.93
N ALA A 105 -8.89 5.31 24.44
CA ALA A 105 -9.02 3.85 24.48
C ALA A 105 -9.46 3.32 23.12
N PHE A 106 -10.35 4.03 22.41
CA PHE A 106 -10.72 3.71 21.04
C PHE A 106 -9.50 3.61 20.14
N THR A 107 -8.59 4.60 20.13
CA THR A 107 -7.40 4.60 19.24
C THR A 107 -6.46 3.40 19.44
N ARG A 108 -6.51 2.76 20.62
CA ARG A 108 -5.67 1.62 21.00
C ARG A 108 -6.40 0.28 20.97
N SER A 109 -7.68 0.27 20.60
CA SER A 109 -8.50 -0.93 20.65
C SER A 109 -8.14 -1.93 19.56
N THR A 110 -8.19 -3.22 19.87
CA THR A 110 -8.01 -4.32 18.90
C THR A 110 -9.32 -5.08 18.63
N GLN A 111 -10.46 -4.51 19.03
CA GLN A 111 -11.77 -4.98 18.58
C GLN A 111 -11.85 -4.93 17.04
N SER A 112 -12.81 -5.67 16.47
CA SER A 112 -12.92 -5.73 15.02
C SER A 112 -13.17 -4.34 14.40
N PRO A 113 -12.66 -4.08 13.17
CA PRO A 113 -12.95 -2.86 12.42
C PRO A 113 -14.45 -2.53 12.37
N GLU A 114 -15.32 -3.53 12.26
CA GLU A 114 -16.78 -3.39 12.22
C GLU A 114 -17.35 -2.88 13.55
N GLU A 115 -16.93 -3.49 14.67
CA GLU A 115 -17.35 -3.07 16.01
C GLU A 115 -16.87 -1.64 16.30
N LEU A 116 -15.62 -1.34 15.96
CA LEU A 116 -15.06 0.00 16.12
C LEU A 116 -15.74 1.02 15.21
N ALA A 117 -16.07 0.68 13.98
CA ALA A 117 -16.81 1.57 13.08
C ALA A 117 -18.20 1.89 13.64
N ASN A 118 -18.89 0.89 14.20
CA ASN A 118 -20.19 1.04 14.86
C ASN A 118 -20.09 1.86 16.16
N ILE A 119 -18.99 1.74 16.91
CA ILE A 119 -18.71 2.60 18.07
C ILE A 119 -18.49 4.04 17.60
N PHE A 120 -17.69 4.25 16.55
CA PHE A 120 -17.36 5.59 16.06
C PHE A 120 -18.59 6.33 15.54
N ILE A 121 -19.44 5.70 14.71
CA ILE A 121 -20.69 6.35 14.27
C ILE A 121 -21.60 6.72 15.46
N LYS A 122 -21.75 5.84 16.46
CA LYS A 122 -22.66 6.07 17.58
C LYS A 122 -22.18 7.12 18.57
N TYR A 123 -20.87 7.27 18.72
CA TYR A 123 -20.31 8.04 19.83
C TYR A 123 -19.37 9.16 19.42
N TYR A 124 -18.84 9.18 18.19
CA TYR A 124 -18.14 10.33 17.61
C TYR A 124 -19.05 11.12 16.65
N GLU A 125 -19.57 10.46 15.61
CA GLU A 125 -20.36 11.12 14.55
C GLU A 125 -21.74 11.55 15.06
N ARG A 126 -22.43 10.64 15.76
CA ARG A 126 -23.79 10.83 16.28
C ARG A 126 -24.76 11.43 15.24
N PRO A 127 -24.88 10.83 14.04
CA PRO A 127 -25.80 11.32 13.02
C PRO A 127 -27.25 11.09 13.47
N LEU A 128 -28.20 11.75 12.81
CA LEU A 128 -29.63 11.56 13.05
C LEU A 128 -30.06 10.09 12.90
N ASN A 129 -29.47 9.37 11.94
CA ASN A 129 -29.65 7.93 11.77
C ASN A 129 -28.36 7.17 12.09
N PRO A 130 -28.24 6.57 13.30
CA PRO A 130 -27.03 5.82 13.70
C PRO A 130 -26.96 4.40 13.13
N ASN A 131 -28.03 3.86 12.51
CA ASN A 131 -28.02 2.52 11.95
C ASN A 131 -27.50 2.51 10.50
N GLN A 132 -26.17 2.54 10.35
CA GLN A 132 -25.49 2.54 9.05
C GLN A 132 -24.43 1.41 8.97
N PRO A 133 -24.85 0.14 8.83
CA PRO A 133 -23.94 -1.01 8.88
C PRO A 133 -22.90 -1.02 7.75
N ALA A 134 -23.15 -0.31 6.64
CA ALA A 134 -22.20 -0.16 5.52
C ALA A 134 -20.83 0.36 5.97
N ARG A 135 -20.77 1.19 7.04
CA ARG A 135 -19.52 1.71 7.59
C ARG A 135 -18.63 0.64 8.19
N GLY A 136 -19.22 -0.42 8.73
CA GLY A 136 -18.49 -1.59 9.20
C GLY A 136 -17.87 -2.37 8.03
N ILE A 137 -18.63 -2.57 6.94
CA ILE A 137 -18.15 -3.22 5.72
C ILE A 137 -16.99 -2.42 5.10
N GLN A 138 -17.15 -1.09 5.02
CA GLN A 138 -16.11 -0.18 4.54
C GLN A 138 -14.87 -0.24 5.44
N ALA A 139 -15.04 -0.29 6.76
CA ALA A 139 -13.92 -0.46 7.69
C ALA A 139 -13.19 -1.79 7.46
N ARG A 140 -13.89 -2.90 7.27
CA ARG A 140 -13.28 -4.18 6.91
C ARG A 140 -12.45 -4.07 5.63
N TYR A 141 -13.02 -3.47 4.59
CA TYR A 141 -12.33 -3.23 3.32
C TYR A 141 -11.00 -2.48 3.53
N TRP A 142 -11.00 -1.35 4.23
CA TRP A 142 -9.78 -0.57 4.48
C TRP A 142 -8.78 -1.31 5.36
N TYR A 143 -9.25 -2.08 6.34
CA TYR A 143 -8.39 -2.93 7.15
C TYR A 143 -7.70 -3.97 6.28
N ASP A 144 -8.44 -4.70 5.46
CA ASP A 144 -7.87 -5.76 4.63
C ASP A 144 -6.90 -5.20 3.59
N LEU A 145 -7.21 -4.03 3.02
CA LEU A 145 -6.36 -3.32 2.06
C LEU A 145 -5.04 -2.83 2.66
N PHE A 146 -5.03 -2.34 3.91
CA PHE A 146 -3.87 -1.67 4.48
C PHE A 146 -3.20 -2.40 5.65
N GLN A 147 -3.78 -3.47 6.20
CA GLN A 147 -3.22 -4.15 7.37
C GLN A 147 -1.80 -4.69 7.15
N ASN A 148 -1.47 -5.06 5.91
CA ASN A 148 -0.13 -5.53 5.55
C ASN A 148 0.73 -4.41 4.95
N SER A 149 0.17 -3.22 4.76
CA SER A 149 0.95 -2.05 4.37
C SER A 149 1.83 -1.62 5.55
N THR A 150 3.14 -1.74 5.37
CA THR A 150 4.12 -1.13 6.27
C THR A 150 4.14 0.36 5.96
N GLY A 151 3.97 1.18 7.00
CA GLY A 151 3.88 2.64 6.88
C GLY A 151 5.08 3.22 6.16
N GLY A 152 4.81 3.85 5.02
CA GLY A 152 5.76 4.44 4.12
C GLY A 152 4.99 4.99 2.93
N SER A 153 5.07 6.31 2.74
CA SER A 153 4.57 7.07 1.60
C SER A 153 4.62 6.26 0.30
N GLY A 154 3.64 6.42 -0.60
CA GLY A 154 3.57 5.81 -1.93
C GLY A 154 4.75 6.15 -2.86
N VAL A 155 5.93 5.69 -2.47
CA VAL A 155 7.20 5.68 -3.17
C VAL A 155 7.70 4.26 -2.93
N SER A 156 7.88 3.49 -4.01
CA SER A 156 8.35 2.09 -3.94
C SER A 156 9.37 1.87 -2.83
N SER A 157 9.19 0.86 -1.98
CA SER A 157 10.20 0.55 -0.95
C SER A 157 11.53 0.12 -1.60
N TRP A 158 11.49 -0.28 -2.88
CA TRP A 158 12.64 -0.65 -3.67
C TRP A 158 12.98 0.33 -4.81
N THR A 159 14.21 0.29 -5.30
CA THR A 159 14.74 1.04 -6.45
C THR A 159 15.87 0.24 -7.12
N TRP A 160 16.32 0.68 -8.29
CA TRP A 160 17.47 0.09 -8.98
C TRP A 160 18.77 0.44 -8.24
N PRO A 161 19.82 -0.40 -8.31
CA PRO A 161 21.09 -0.15 -7.63
C PRO A 161 21.91 1.00 -8.27
N PHE A 162 21.37 1.67 -9.28
CA PHE A 162 21.95 2.80 -10.00
C PHE A 162 20.88 3.86 -10.26
N THR A 163 21.33 5.09 -10.52
CA THR A 163 20.43 6.19 -10.92
C THR A 163 19.76 5.93 -12.26
N LYS A 164 20.45 5.24 -13.18
CA LYS A 164 19.89 4.77 -14.44
C LYS A 164 19.10 3.48 -14.18
N PRO A 165 17.79 3.43 -14.51
CA PRO A 165 16.99 2.23 -14.32
C PRO A 165 17.43 1.11 -15.28
N TYR A 166 17.14 -0.14 -14.91
CA TYR A 166 17.26 -1.27 -15.82
C TYR A 166 16.37 -1.05 -17.06
N THR A 167 16.94 -1.29 -18.24
CA THR A 167 16.28 -0.96 -19.52
C THR A 167 15.64 -2.17 -20.21
N GLY A 168 15.75 -3.38 -19.63
CA GLY A 168 15.33 -4.62 -20.27
C GLY A 168 16.34 -5.16 -21.29
N VAL A 169 17.45 -4.46 -21.51
CA VAL A 169 18.49 -4.86 -22.47
C VAL A 169 19.59 -5.62 -21.76
N ILE A 170 19.95 -6.76 -22.34
CA ILE A 170 21.14 -7.51 -21.97
C ILE A 170 22.21 -7.17 -23.00
N TYR A 171 23.32 -6.60 -22.55
CA TYR A 171 24.37 -6.09 -23.42
C TYR A 171 25.42 -7.14 -23.76
N LEU A 172 25.67 -8.08 -22.83
CA LEU A 172 26.59 -9.18 -23.01
C LEU A 172 25.95 -10.48 -22.53
N ASP A 173 26.16 -11.55 -23.29
CA ASP A 173 25.74 -12.88 -22.88
C ASP A 173 26.53 -13.31 -21.63
N GLY A 174 25.82 -13.84 -20.64
CA GLY A 174 26.37 -14.14 -19.32
C GLY A 174 25.94 -13.17 -18.23
N GLN A 175 25.43 -11.97 -18.54
CA GLN A 175 24.99 -11.01 -17.51
C GLN A 175 23.71 -11.42 -16.77
N GLN A 176 22.89 -12.25 -17.41
CA GLN A 176 21.56 -12.63 -16.93
C GLN A 176 21.67 -13.59 -15.74
N PHE A 177 20.72 -13.49 -14.83
CA PHE A 177 20.46 -14.54 -13.85
C PHE A 177 20.04 -15.84 -14.55
N GLY A 178 20.43 -16.99 -13.98
CA GLY A 178 20.04 -18.31 -14.47
C GLY A 178 21.09 -18.96 -15.37
N ASN A 179 20.68 -19.98 -16.14
CA ASN A 179 21.59 -20.66 -17.05
C ASN A 179 21.91 -19.79 -18.28
N THR A 180 23.20 -19.55 -18.50
CA THR A 180 23.72 -18.74 -19.62
C THR A 180 24.60 -19.59 -20.55
N SER A 181 25.19 -19.00 -21.59
CA SER A 181 26.21 -19.73 -22.39
C SER A 181 27.59 -19.78 -21.73
N VAL A 182 27.82 -18.99 -20.68
CA VAL A 182 29.12 -18.83 -20.03
C VAL A 182 29.27 -19.89 -18.93
N LYS A 183 30.31 -20.72 -19.06
CA LYS A 183 30.61 -21.78 -18.09
C LYS A 183 31.07 -21.17 -16.75
N ARG A 184 30.47 -21.62 -15.66
CA ARG A 184 30.74 -21.20 -14.28
C ARG A 184 30.76 -22.40 -13.34
N GLY A 185 31.85 -22.56 -12.59
CA GLY A 185 31.99 -23.65 -11.63
C GLY A 185 31.65 -25.03 -12.23
N ARG A 186 30.62 -25.66 -11.67
CA ARG A 186 30.08 -26.97 -12.05
C ARG A 186 29.19 -26.96 -13.30
N GLY A 187 28.70 -25.80 -13.75
CA GLY A 187 27.71 -25.69 -14.81
C GLY A 187 27.76 -24.36 -15.57
N TYR A 188 26.58 -23.77 -15.78
CA TYR A 188 26.37 -22.53 -16.54
C TYR A 188 25.46 -21.53 -15.82
N PHE A 189 25.05 -21.88 -14.60
CA PHE A 189 24.17 -21.08 -13.78
C PHE A 189 24.91 -19.86 -13.25
N HIS A 190 24.22 -18.72 -13.28
CA HIS A 190 24.64 -17.45 -12.78
C HIS A 190 23.66 -17.00 -11.68
N ASP A 191 24.19 -16.78 -10.48
CA ASP A 191 23.44 -16.54 -9.25
C ASP A 191 22.95 -15.11 -9.04
N GLY A 192 23.30 -14.20 -9.95
CA GLY A 192 22.90 -12.81 -9.87
C GLY A 192 22.71 -12.18 -11.24
N PHE A 193 22.67 -10.86 -11.25
CA PHE A 193 22.63 -10.07 -12.47
C PHE A 193 23.79 -9.09 -12.49
N ASP A 194 24.48 -9.02 -13.63
CA ASP A 194 25.65 -8.16 -13.80
C ASP A 194 25.25 -6.84 -14.48
N PHE A 195 25.31 -5.75 -13.71
CA PHE A 195 25.09 -4.39 -14.20
C PHE A 195 26.40 -3.78 -14.73
N ASP A 196 26.53 -3.69 -16.05
CA ASP A 196 27.74 -3.19 -16.72
C ASP A 196 28.07 -1.73 -16.36
N SER A 197 29.30 -1.49 -15.92
CA SER A 197 29.79 -0.16 -15.52
C SER A 197 29.72 0.88 -16.65
N SER A 198 29.88 0.46 -17.91
CA SER A 198 29.78 1.35 -19.08
C SER A 198 28.36 1.87 -19.32
N VAL A 199 27.36 1.21 -18.74
CA VAL A 199 25.94 1.52 -18.93
C VAL A 199 25.36 2.29 -17.75
N TYR A 200 25.66 1.90 -16.52
CA TYR A 200 24.93 2.32 -15.31
C TYR A 200 25.64 3.37 -14.44
N GLY A 201 26.93 3.62 -14.68
CA GLY A 201 27.71 4.63 -13.97
C GLY A 201 28.30 4.14 -12.65
N PRO A 202 29.07 4.99 -11.94
CA PRO A 202 29.96 4.54 -10.88
C PRO A 202 29.28 4.36 -9.51
N ASP A 203 28.17 5.02 -9.23
CA ASP A 203 27.59 5.04 -7.89
C ASP A 203 26.64 3.85 -7.65
N ILE A 204 26.90 3.08 -6.59
CA ILE A 204 26.05 1.97 -6.17
C ILE A 204 25.12 2.42 -5.06
N LEU A 205 23.83 2.20 -5.29
CA LEU A 205 22.75 2.60 -4.40
C LEU A 205 22.12 1.39 -3.70
N ALA A 206 21.69 1.57 -2.45
CA ALA A 206 20.89 0.59 -1.75
C ALA A 206 19.53 0.43 -2.45
N VAL A 207 19.23 -0.77 -2.93
CA VAL A 207 17.96 -1.10 -3.59
C VAL A 207 16.75 -0.89 -2.69
N SER A 208 16.90 -0.94 -1.35
CA SER A 208 15.82 -0.72 -0.40
C SER A 208 16.39 -0.26 0.95
N GLY A 209 15.51 0.12 1.88
CA GLY A 209 15.90 0.33 3.27
C GLY A 209 16.21 -1.01 3.95
N GLY A 210 17.31 -1.08 4.71
CA GLY A 210 17.76 -2.32 5.34
C GLY A 210 18.91 -2.12 6.31
N GLU A 211 19.37 -3.21 6.92
CA GLU A 211 20.55 -3.23 7.79
C GLU A 211 21.73 -3.86 7.07
N VAL A 212 22.91 -3.23 7.14
CA VAL A 212 24.15 -3.78 6.59
C VAL A 212 24.62 -4.92 7.50
N ILE A 213 24.62 -6.15 7.00
CA ILE A 213 25.01 -7.34 7.77
C ILE A 213 26.40 -7.86 7.41
N TYR A 214 26.99 -7.37 6.31
CA TYR A 214 28.38 -7.65 5.96
C TYR A 214 28.97 -6.55 5.08
N THR A 215 30.25 -6.26 5.30
CA THR A 215 31.12 -5.48 4.41
C THR A 215 32.51 -6.09 4.41
N GLY A 216 33.15 -6.23 3.25
CA GLY A 216 34.50 -6.79 3.19
C GLY A 216 35.03 -6.89 1.76
N VAL A 217 36.29 -7.27 1.61
CA VAL A 217 36.85 -7.73 0.32
C VAL A 217 37.06 -9.24 0.40
N MET A 218 36.52 -10.00 -0.55
CA MET A 218 36.46 -11.47 -0.53
C MET A 218 37.12 -12.10 -1.77
N GLY A 219 38.44 -12.01 -1.84
CA GLY A 219 39.22 -12.60 -2.94
C GLY A 219 38.94 -11.97 -4.31
N GLU A 220 39.67 -12.40 -5.34
CA GLU A 220 39.57 -11.79 -6.66
C GLU A 220 38.21 -12.03 -7.34
N GLY A 221 37.55 -13.15 -7.04
CA GLY A 221 36.28 -13.54 -7.64
C GLY A 221 35.07 -12.76 -7.15
N LEU A 222 35.03 -12.34 -5.87
CA LEU A 222 33.91 -11.55 -5.32
C LEU A 222 34.28 -10.07 -5.13
N GLY A 223 35.56 -9.75 -4.97
CA GLY A 223 36.03 -8.39 -4.73
C GLY A 223 35.38 -7.77 -3.50
N SER A 224 35.00 -6.50 -3.60
CA SER A 224 34.32 -5.73 -2.56
C SER A 224 32.87 -6.19 -2.44
N VAL A 225 32.44 -6.52 -1.23
CA VAL A 225 31.14 -7.09 -0.92
C VAL A 225 30.41 -6.23 0.10
N ILE A 226 29.15 -5.95 -0.15
CA ILE A 226 28.18 -5.40 0.81
C ILE A 226 26.99 -6.35 0.84
N VAL A 227 26.51 -6.71 2.03
CA VAL A 227 25.26 -7.47 2.17
C VAL A 227 24.29 -6.71 3.05
N LEU A 228 23.08 -6.48 2.52
CA LEU A 228 21.96 -5.88 3.24
C LEU A 228 20.97 -6.96 3.67
N SER A 229 20.49 -6.90 4.91
CA SER A 229 19.27 -7.59 5.34
C SER A 229 18.07 -6.69 5.09
N ILE A 230 17.19 -7.13 4.22
CA ILE A 230 15.96 -6.46 3.81
C ILE A 230 14.85 -7.52 3.87
N PRO A 231 14.27 -7.82 5.04
CA PRO A 231 13.33 -8.93 5.20
C PRO A 231 12.22 -8.93 4.14
N PRO A 232 11.93 -10.08 3.49
CA PRO A 232 12.46 -11.42 3.76
C PRO A 232 13.82 -11.75 3.10
N TYR A 233 14.46 -10.78 2.45
CA TYR A 233 15.65 -10.97 1.61
C TYR A 233 16.97 -10.65 2.32
N GLN A 234 18.04 -11.23 1.80
CA GLN A 234 19.40 -10.71 1.90
C GLN A 234 19.89 -10.38 0.49
N VAL A 235 20.41 -9.17 0.31
CA VAL A 235 20.86 -8.64 -0.99
C VAL A 235 22.37 -8.43 -0.94
N MET A 236 23.08 -9.11 -1.83
CA MET A 236 24.53 -9.10 -1.93
C MET A 236 24.96 -8.27 -3.15
N TYR A 237 25.79 -7.26 -2.89
CA TYR A 237 26.45 -6.42 -3.89
C TYR A 237 27.91 -6.85 -3.91
N GLN A 238 28.41 -7.32 -5.06
CA GLN A 238 29.78 -7.81 -5.18
C GLN A 238 30.40 -7.42 -6.52
N GLU A 239 31.69 -7.71 -6.69
CA GLU A 239 32.48 -7.59 -7.92
C GLU A 239 32.66 -6.15 -8.45
N PHE A 240 32.20 -5.15 -7.70
CA PHE A 240 32.26 -3.76 -8.13
C PHE A 240 33.60 -3.05 -7.90
N SER A 241 34.46 -3.58 -7.03
CA SER A 241 35.81 -3.06 -6.75
C SER A 241 36.65 -4.16 -6.08
N GLN A 242 37.94 -3.91 -5.84
CA GLN A 242 38.85 -4.72 -5.02
C GLN A 242 39.30 -3.99 -3.74
N SER A 243 38.64 -2.89 -3.35
CA SER A 243 39.07 -2.05 -2.23
C SER A 243 37.97 -1.78 -1.20
N MET A 244 38.34 -1.90 0.08
CA MET A 244 37.51 -1.43 1.20
C MET A 244 37.21 0.08 1.13
N SER A 245 38.04 0.88 0.43
CA SER A 245 37.80 2.32 0.29
C SER A 245 36.56 2.66 -0.55
N ASP A 246 36.11 1.72 -1.39
CA ASP A 246 34.94 1.92 -2.26
C ASP A 246 33.65 1.40 -1.62
N ILE A 247 33.72 0.96 -0.35
CA ILE A 247 32.58 0.61 0.50
C ILE A 247 32.31 1.80 1.44
N PHE A 248 31.12 2.40 1.35
CA PHE A 248 30.78 3.63 2.10
C PHE A 248 29.86 3.38 3.29
N VAL A 249 29.65 2.12 3.64
CA VAL A 249 28.81 1.71 4.76
C VAL A 249 29.55 0.73 5.67
N SER A 250 29.03 0.49 6.87
CA SER A 250 29.62 -0.43 7.84
C SER A 250 28.58 -1.37 8.43
N VAL A 251 29.01 -2.55 8.90
CA VAL A 251 28.12 -3.53 9.54
C VAL A 251 27.34 -2.90 10.70
N GLY A 252 26.04 -3.17 10.77
CA GLY A 252 25.08 -2.61 11.73
C GLY A 252 24.47 -1.26 11.30
N GLN A 253 24.98 -0.64 10.23
CA GLN A 253 24.40 0.59 9.70
C GLN A 253 23.02 0.31 9.08
N LYS A 254 22.03 1.12 9.44
CA LYS A 254 20.76 1.18 8.72
C LYS A 254 20.91 2.10 7.52
N VAL A 255 20.55 1.60 6.35
CA VAL A 255 20.54 2.36 5.09
C VAL A 255 19.11 2.63 4.65
N THR A 256 18.91 3.71 3.91
CA THR A 256 17.63 4.01 3.25
C THR A 256 17.69 3.68 1.76
N LYS A 257 16.55 3.39 1.15
CA LYS A 257 16.43 3.23 -0.30
C LYS A 257 17.12 4.38 -1.06
N GLY A 258 17.91 4.05 -2.06
CA GLY A 258 18.63 5.01 -2.91
C GLY A 258 19.84 5.66 -2.23
N GLN A 259 20.16 5.29 -0.98
CA GLN A 259 21.39 5.76 -0.33
C GLN A 259 22.59 5.18 -1.09
N ARG A 260 23.57 6.02 -1.38
CA ARG A 260 24.87 5.58 -1.92
C ARG A 260 25.58 4.72 -0.88
N ILE A 261 25.92 3.48 -1.24
CA ILE A 261 26.55 2.50 -0.34
C ILE A 261 27.94 2.06 -0.81
N GLY A 262 28.27 2.28 -2.08
CA GLY A 262 29.59 1.99 -2.62
C GLY A 262 29.80 2.64 -3.98
N GLN A 263 30.94 2.32 -4.60
CA GLN A 263 31.32 2.85 -5.89
C GLN A 263 32.01 1.80 -6.75
N LEU A 264 31.57 1.66 -8.01
CA LEU A 264 32.31 0.98 -9.06
C LEU A 264 33.60 1.76 -9.35
N ASN A 265 34.72 1.15 -8.99
CA ASN A 265 36.05 1.73 -9.16
C ASN A 265 37.03 0.61 -9.51
N GLY A 266 37.44 0.56 -10.79
CA GLY A 266 38.27 -0.52 -11.32
C GLY A 266 37.55 -1.85 -11.59
N GLY A 267 36.28 -2.01 -11.17
CA GLY A 267 35.41 -3.12 -11.55
C GLY A 267 34.72 -2.89 -12.91
N THR A 268 34.38 -3.98 -13.62
CA THR A 268 33.68 -3.91 -14.91
C THR A 268 32.16 -3.86 -14.77
N HIS A 269 31.61 -4.33 -13.65
CA HIS A 269 30.18 -4.42 -13.39
C HIS A 269 29.90 -4.51 -11.89
N LEU A 270 28.64 -4.29 -11.48
CA LEU A 270 28.13 -4.74 -10.19
C LEU A 270 27.43 -6.09 -10.41
N HIS A 271 27.87 -7.13 -9.72
CA HIS A 271 27.08 -8.35 -9.59
C HIS A 271 26.13 -8.20 -8.40
N LEU A 272 24.83 -8.33 -8.66
CA LEU A 272 23.79 -8.25 -7.63
C LEU A 272 23.12 -9.61 -7.44
N GLY A 273 23.24 -10.19 -6.24
CA GLY A 273 22.55 -11.42 -5.85
C GLY A 273 21.44 -11.16 -4.84
N ILE A 274 20.32 -11.87 -4.94
CA ILE A 274 19.21 -11.79 -3.98
C ILE A 274 18.83 -13.20 -3.50
N THR A 275 18.70 -13.38 -2.19
CA THR A 275 18.30 -14.65 -1.58
C THR A 275 17.31 -14.46 -0.44
N GLN A 276 16.49 -15.47 -0.16
CA GLN A 276 15.70 -15.60 1.08
C GLN A 276 16.38 -16.49 2.13
N LYS A 277 17.52 -17.11 1.78
CA LYS A 277 18.35 -17.89 2.70
C LYS A 277 19.34 -16.96 3.42
N ASN A 278 20.10 -17.52 4.34
CA ASN A 278 21.33 -16.87 4.79
C ASN A 278 22.29 -16.74 3.59
N TRP A 279 22.83 -15.55 3.35
CA TRP A 279 23.67 -15.26 2.18
C TRP A 279 24.92 -16.15 2.10
N ARG A 280 25.51 -16.55 3.25
CA ARG A 280 26.68 -17.45 3.24
C ARG A 280 26.30 -18.86 2.82
N THR A 281 25.09 -19.30 3.18
CA THR A 281 24.54 -20.57 2.70
C THR A 281 24.24 -20.49 1.21
N ALA A 282 23.60 -19.42 0.74
CA ALA A 282 23.32 -19.22 -0.68
C ALA A 282 24.60 -19.16 -1.53
N LEU A 283 25.63 -18.46 -1.04
CA LEU A 283 26.95 -18.36 -1.69
C LEU A 283 27.64 -19.72 -1.89
N SER A 284 27.34 -20.73 -1.07
CA SER A 284 27.86 -22.09 -1.32
C SER A 284 27.23 -22.79 -2.54
N SER A 285 26.14 -22.24 -3.07
CA SER A 285 25.41 -22.70 -4.27
C SER A 285 25.45 -21.67 -5.41
N TRP A 286 26.47 -20.82 -5.49
CA TRP A 286 26.61 -19.76 -6.50
C TRP A 286 26.56 -20.27 -7.97
N ASP A 287 26.93 -21.52 -8.22
CA ASP A 287 27.01 -22.12 -9.56
C ASP A 287 25.94 -23.20 -9.84
N VAL A 288 24.90 -23.31 -9.01
CA VAL A 288 23.84 -24.32 -9.15
C VAL A 288 22.45 -23.71 -8.97
N ASP A 289 21.54 -24.07 -9.88
CA ASP A 289 20.12 -23.70 -9.83
C ASP A 289 19.33 -24.57 -8.83
N ASP A 290 19.50 -24.29 -7.54
CA ASP A 290 18.82 -25.01 -6.42
C ASP A 290 17.81 -24.12 -5.67
N GLY A 291 17.45 -22.97 -6.24
CA GLY A 291 16.59 -21.97 -5.62
C GLY A 291 17.23 -21.23 -4.44
N SER A 292 18.55 -21.34 -4.23
CA SER A 292 19.26 -20.49 -3.25
C SER A 292 19.27 -19.03 -3.66
N TRP A 293 19.32 -18.76 -4.95
CA TRP A 293 19.34 -17.41 -5.51
C TRP A 293 18.07 -17.14 -6.32
N LEU A 294 17.63 -15.89 -6.29
CA LEU A 294 16.45 -15.40 -6.99
C LEU A 294 16.88 -14.43 -8.07
N ASN A 295 16.11 -14.35 -9.15
CA ASN A 295 16.34 -13.37 -10.20
C ASN A 295 16.23 -11.94 -9.64
N PRO A 296 17.34 -11.16 -9.59
CA PRO A 296 17.32 -9.83 -9.00
C PRO A 296 16.41 -8.86 -9.73
N ILE A 297 16.31 -8.99 -11.07
CA ILE A 297 15.45 -8.14 -11.89
C ILE A 297 13.99 -8.35 -11.51
N ASP A 298 13.55 -9.61 -11.43
CA ASP A 298 12.16 -9.95 -11.09
C ASP A 298 11.82 -9.50 -9.67
N VAL A 299 12.73 -9.71 -8.70
CA VAL A 299 12.49 -9.27 -7.32
C VAL A 299 12.42 -7.76 -7.24
N ILE A 300 13.38 -7.02 -7.82
CA ILE A 300 13.36 -5.54 -7.77
C ILE A 300 12.12 -5.00 -8.46
N GLN A 301 11.77 -5.50 -9.65
CA GLN A 301 10.56 -5.08 -10.35
C GLN A 301 9.31 -5.39 -9.55
N LYS A 302 9.19 -6.62 -9.03
CA LYS A 302 8.08 -7.00 -8.15
C LYS A 302 7.98 -6.07 -6.96
N GLU A 303 9.06 -5.82 -6.23
CA GLU A 303 9.03 -5.00 -5.02
C GLU A 303 8.87 -3.49 -5.32
N MET A 304 9.32 -3.03 -6.49
CA MET A 304 9.00 -1.69 -7.00
C MET A 304 7.52 -1.57 -7.36
N ASN A 305 6.96 -2.63 -7.94
CA ASN A 305 5.57 -2.72 -8.37
C ASN A 305 4.64 -3.17 -7.24
N ASN A 306 5.11 -3.67 -6.10
CA ASN A 306 4.28 -3.97 -4.92
C ASN A 306 3.69 -2.69 -4.29
N SER A 307 4.07 -1.50 -4.81
CA SER A 307 3.39 -0.22 -4.60
C SER A 307 2.10 -0.06 -5.45
N GLN A 308 1.89 -0.97 -6.40
CA GLN A 308 0.83 -1.07 -7.40
C GLN A 308 0.68 -2.54 -7.85
N GLU A 309 0.19 -3.43 -6.98
CA GLU A 309 -0.43 -4.74 -7.29
C GLU A 309 -0.15 -5.78 -6.18
N GLU A 310 -0.96 -5.75 -5.13
CA GLU A 310 -1.79 -6.93 -4.88
C GLU A 310 -3.22 -6.50 -5.26
N LYS A 311 -3.61 -6.77 -6.51
CA LYS A 311 -5.02 -7.09 -6.75
C LYS A 311 -5.28 -8.37 -5.97
N GLY A 312 -5.58 -8.24 -4.68
CA GLY A 312 -6.43 -9.23 -4.03
C GLY A 312 -7.61 -9.42 -4.97
N GLU A 313 -7.93 -10.67 -5.28
CA GLU A 313 -9.11 -10.98 -6.08
C GLU A 313 -10.25 -10.10 -5.57
N ILE A 314 -10.64 -9.10 -6.37
CA ILE A 314 -11.86 -8.38 -6.10
C ILE A 314 -12.91 -9.46 -6.29
N GLU A 315 -13.41 -10.00 -5.17
CA GLU A 315 -14.54 -10.91 -5.19
C GLU A 315 -15.65 -10.14 -5.88
N MET A 316 -15.90 -10.45 -7.15
CA MET A 316 -16.95 -9.81 -7.90
C MET A 316 -18.26 -10.34 -7.32
N ILE A 317 -19.03 -9.47 -6.67
CA ILE A 317 -20.27 -9.86 -6.00
C ILE A 317 -21.44 -9.53 -6.92
N LEU A 318 -22.32 -10.51 -7.08
CA LEU A 318 -23.61 -10.32 -7.73
C LEU A 318 -24.66 -9.98 -6.68
N TYR A 319 -25.21 -8.78 -6.80
CA TYR A 319 -26.33 -8.33 -5.98
C TYR A 319 -27.65 -8.55 -6.71
N LYS A 320 -28.59 -9.22 -6.05
CA LYS A 320 -29.96 -9.39 -6.52
C LYS A 320 -30.90 -8.52 -5.68
N VAL A 321 -31.66 -7.66 -6.34
CA VAL A 321 -32.60 -6.78 -5.63
C VAL A 321 -33.90 -7.54 -5.34
N THR A 322 -34.23 -7.75 -4.07
CA THR A 322 -35.42 -8.49 -3.60
C THR A 322 -36.37 -7.57 -2.85
N ASP A 323 -36.92 -6.58 -3.58
CA ASP A 323 -37.90 -5.65 -3.04
C ASP A 323 -39.11 -5.58 -3.95
N SER A 324 -40.19 -6.27 -3.58
CA SER A 324 -41.40 -6.39 -4.39
C SER A 324 -42.13 -5.07 -4.64
N LYS A 325 -41.80 -4.01 -3.88
CA LYS A 325 -42.35 -2.66 -4.07
C LYS A 325 -41.46 -1.77 -4.96
N SER A 326 -40.29 -2.28 -5.35
CA SER A 326 -39.29 -1.57 -6.14
C SER A 326 -39.44 -1.79 -7.65
N LYS A 327 -39.17 -0.76 -8.45
CA LYS A 327 -38.98 -0.89 -9.92
C LYS A 327 -37.71 -1.66 -10.30
N MET A 328 -36.81 -1.90 -9.35
CA MET A 328 -35.57 -2.66 -9.54
C MET A 328 -35.69 -4.12 -9.08
N ASN A 329 -36.87 -4.55 -8.61
CA ASN A 329 -37.09 -5.91 -8.14
C ASN A 329 -36.65 -6.95 -9.19
N GLY A 330 -35.84 -7.92 -8.77
CA GLY A 330 -35.30 -8.96 -9.63
C GLY A 330 -34.13 -8.53 -10.52
N SER A 331 -33.68 -7.27 -10.47
CA SER A 331 -32.46 -6.85 -11.19
C SER A 331 -31.20 -7.40 -10.53
N ILE A 332 -30.18 -7.64 -11.35
CA ILE A 332 -28.89 -8.18 -10.94
C ILE A 332 -27.80 -7.17 -11.25
N TRP A 333 -26.90 -6.96 -10.28
CA TRP A 333 -25.84 -5.96 -10.35
C TRP A 333 -24.49 -6.59 -10.00
N LEU A 334 -23.46 -6.23 -10.74
CA LEU A 334 -22.09 -6.62 -10.48
C LEU A 334 -21.38 -5.52 -9.69
N PHE A 335 -20.77 -5.88 -8.57
CA PHE A 335 -19.90 -4.99 -7.80
C PHE A 335 -18.45 -5.47 -7.88
N ASN A 336 -17.56 -4.56 -8.24
CA ASN A 336 -16.13 -4.81 -8.38
C ASN A 336 -15.30 -4.05 -7.33
N GLY A 337 -15.86 -3.79 -6.14
CA GLY A 337 -15.17 -3.02 -5.10
C GLY A 337 -15.23 -1.50 -5.29
N GLU A 338 -15.47 -1.02 -6.51
CA GLU A 338 -15.48 0.41 -6.84
C GLU A 338 -16.80 0.87 -7.46
N GLN A 339 -17.45 0.07 -8.30
CA GLN A 339 -18.61 0.46 -9.09
C GLN A 339 -19.69 -0.63 -9.09
N LEU A 340 -20.97 -0.23 -9.07
CA LEU A 340 -22.09 -1.13 -9.34
C LEU A 340 -22.53 -1.00 -10.82
N THR A 341 -22.57 -2.12 -11.53
CA THR A 341 -23.01 -2.17 -12.94
C THR A 341 -24.22 -3.08 -13.09
N ARG A 342 -25.30 -2.56 -13.70
CA ARG A 342 -26.51 -3.38 -13.96
C ARG A 342 -26.21 -4.40 -15.05
N LEU A 343 -26.55 -5.65 -14.81
CA LEU A 343 -26.44 -6.72 -15.80
C LEU A 343 -27.79 -6.95 -16.49
N ASP A 344 -27.72 -7.32 -17.77
CA ASP A 344 -28.87 -7.86 -18.52
C ASP A 344 -29.12 -9.34 -18.16
N GLY A 345 -30.25 -9.88 -18.63
CA GLY A 345 -30.65 -11.26 -18.31
C GLY A 345 -29.66 -12.32 -18.83
N THR A 346 -28.95 -12.04 -19.92
CA THR A 346 -28.00 -12.97 -20.55
C THR A 346 -26.66 -13.01 -19.83
N SER A 347 -26.12 -11.85 -19.46
CA SER A 347 -24.85 -11.72 -18.73
C SER A 347 -24.98 -12.21 -17.30
N ALA A 348 -26.12 -11.94 -16.65
CA ALA A 348 -26.42 -12.46 -15.33
C ALA A 348 -26.49 -14.00 -15.32
N ALA A 349 -27.07 -14.62 -16.35
CA ALA A 349 -27.14 -16.07 -16.46
C ALA A 349 -25.76 -16.73 -16.67
N LYS A 350 -24.84 -16.05 -17.37
CA LYS A 350 -23.46 -16.53 -17.57
C LYS A 350 -22.58 -16.39 -16.32
N LEU A 351 -22.73 -15.28 -15.58
CA LEU A 351 -21.87 -14.96 -14.43
C LEU A 351 -22.37 -15.52 -13.10
N GLY A 352 -23.67 -15.84 -12.98
CA GLY A 352 -24.29 -16.32 -11.73
C GLY A 352 -23.78 -17.65 -11.19
N GLN A 353 -22.99 -18.39 -11.96
CA GLN A 353 -22.39 -19.68 -11.56
C GLN A 353 -20.98 -19.54 -10.97
N SER A 354 -20.27 -18.46 -11.28
CA SER A 354 -18.85 -18.27 -10.92
C SER A 354 -18.64 -17.21 -9.83
N LEU A 355 -19.68 -16.48 -9.44
CA LEU A 355 -19.61 -15.34 -8.53
C LEU A 355 -20.53 -15.51 -7.32
N LYS A 356 -20.19 -14.84 -6.23
CA LYS A 356 -20.95 -14.87 -4.98
C LYS A 356 -22.22 -14.02 -5.09
N ASN A 357 -23.35 -14.62 -4.73
CA ASN A 357 -24.67 -14.00 -4.81
C ASN A 357 -25.11 -13.44 -3.45
N VAL A 358 -25.64 -12.22 -3.44
CA VAL A 358 -26.18 -11.55 -2.24
C VAL A 358 -27.55 -10.93 -2.56
N ASP A 359 -28.55 -11.22 -1.73
CA ASP A 359 -29.87 -10.58 -1.82
C ASP A 359 -29.88 -9.26 -1.04
N ILE A 360 -30.38 -8.19 -1.65
CA ILE A 360 -30.46 -6.85 -1.04
C ILE A 360 -31.76 -6.13 -1.41
N ASN A 361 -32.19 -5.14 -0.61
CA ASN A 361 -33.36 -4.31 -0.92
C ASN A 361 -33.00 -2.98 -1.62
N GLN A 362 -34.00 -2.23 -2.10
CA GLN A 362 -33.77 -0.97 -2.81
C GLN A 362 -33.15 0.13 -1.92
N ALA A 363 -33.43 0.13 -0.62
CA ALA A 363 -32.85 1.11 0.29
C ALA A 363 -31.34 0.85 0.46
N GLU A 364 -30.93 -0.42 0.56
CA GLU A 364 -29.53 -0.84 0.56
C GLU A 364 -28.85 -0.49 -0.77
N MET A 365 -29.52 -0.72 -1.90
CA MET A 365 -29.05 -0.28 -3.23
C MET A 365 -28.75 1.22 -3.29
N SER A 366 -29.58 2.05 -2.64
CA SER A 366 -29.39 3.51 -2.68
C SER A 366 -28.15 3.99 -1.93
N SER A 367 -27.64 3.21 -0.97
CA SER A 367 -26.38 3.51 -0.28
C SER A 367 -25.15 3.41 -1.18
N PHE A 368 -25.25 2.65 -2.29
CA PHE A 368 -24.19 2.50 -3.30
C PHE A 368 -24.19 3.60 -4.38
N LYS A 369 -25.09 4.59 -4.33
CA LYS A 369 -25.11 5.70 -5.31
C LYS A 369 -23.82 6.53 -5.30
N ASN A 370 -23.12 6.57 -4.16
CA ASN A 370 -21.92 7.39 -3.96
C ASN A 370 -20.62 6.70 -4.40
N ILE A 371 -20.66 5.41 -4.76
CA ILE A 371 -19.51 4.68 -5.33
C ILE A 371 -19.54 4.66 -6.87
N GLY A 372 -20.57 5.22 -7.50
CA GLY A 372 -20.73 5.20 -8.95
C GLY A 372 -21.64 4.07 -9.40
N ILE A 373 -22.81 4.43 -9.91
CA ILE A 373 -23.77 3.51 -10.50
C ILE A 373 -23.85 3.82 -11.99
N ARG A 374 -23.51 2.83 -12.83
CA ARG A 374 -23.80 2.89 -14.27
C ARG A 374 -24.96 1.97 -14.59
N THR A 375 -26.03 2.57 -15.12
CA THR A 375 -27.08 1.82 -15.81
C THR A 375 -26.75 1.88 -17.29
N VAL A 376 -26.14 0.84 -17.85
CA VAL A 376 -25.88 0.74 -19.29
C VAL A 376 -26.92 -0.23 -19.86
N GLY A 377 -27.70 0.21 -20.85
CA GLY A 377 -28.55 -0.67 -21.65
C GLY A 377 -27.73 -1.27 -22.79
N ASP A 378 -27.90 -2.59 -22.98
CA ASP A 378 -27.36 -3.49 -24.01
C ASP A 378 -25.84 -3.43 -24.27
N PHE A 379 -25.12 -4.47 -23.82
CA PHE A 379 -23.82 -4.82 -24.39
C PHE A 379 -24.04 -5.57 -25.70
N GLN A 380 -23.76 -4.93 -26.85
CA GLN A 380 -23.48 -5.70 -28.06
C GLN A 380 -22.06 -6.25 -27.95
N TYR A 381 -21.93 -7.56 -28.13
CA TYR A 381 -20.70 -8.35 -28.00
C TYR A 381 -19.56 -7.86 -28.90
#